data_AF-A0AAU3UZJ4-F1
#
_entry.id   AF-A0AAU3UZJ4-F1
#
_cell.length_a   1.000
_cell.length_b   1.000
_cell.length_c   1.000
_cell.angle_alpha   90.00
_cell.angle_beta   90.00
_cell.angle_gamma   90.00
#
_symmetry.space_group_name_H-M   'P 1'
#
loop_
_entity.id
_entity.type
_entity.pdbx_description
1 polymer ?
#
loop_
_entity_poly.entity_id
_entity_poly.type
_entity_poly.pdbx_seq_one_letter_code
_entity_poly.pdbx_strand_id
1 'polypeptide(L)'
;MGFDNPDLDLAAAEEFVAAIDAIVPAHPQIALRKVQITPAATHLVDLVQADDTPGSILILNSALVTAATPPAPNATFAATARVCGRALIAAGAGYAPTLAHRTLIGLYLDSLDIRRRYDTLARVVRGYRTWLDREGLSNREGQLDPMAALEEAFLAVIRDGDSASRTAKALYQVIVSAVYRAG
;
A
#
# COMPACT_ATOMS: atom_id res chain seq x y z
N MET A 1 -23.96 -15.87 2.83
CA MET A 1 -24.57 -16.30 1.55
C MET A 1 -24.13 -15.29 0.50
N GLY A 2 -23.18 -15.64 -0.36
CA GLY A 2 -22.58 -14.69 -1.31
C GLY A 2 -21.48 -15.24 -2.22
N PHE A 3 -21.16 -16.54 -2.13
CA PHE A 3 -20.16 -17.20 -2.98
C PHE A 3 -20.76 -17.87 -4.23
N ASP A 4 -22.10 -17.98 -4.34
CA ASP A 4 -22.80 -18.58 -5.49
C ASP A 4 -23.17 -17.54 -6.55
N ASN A 5 -22.27 -16.60 -6.84
CA ASN A 5 -22.44 -15.76 -8.03
C ASN A 5 -21.70 -16.43 -9.19
N PRO A 6 -22.40 -17.09 -10.14
CA PRO A 6 -21.77 -17.85 -11.22
C PRO A 6 -20.92 -16.97 -12.15
N ASP A 7 -21.13 -15.65 -12.12
CA ASP A 7 -20.39 -14.70 -12.94
C ASP A 7 -19.09 -14.22 -12.28
N LEU A 8 -18.87 -14.52 -10.98
CA LEU A 8 -17.68 -14.08 -10.25
C LEU A 8 -16.44 -14.84 -10.74
N ASP A 9 -15.36 -14.11 -11.03
CA ASP A 9 -14.08 -14.73 -11.34
C ASP A 9 -13.47 -15.38 -10.08
N LEU A 10 -13.27 -16.70 -10.12
CA LEU A 10 -12.76 -17.47 -8.98
C LEU A 10 -11.32 -17.06 -8.62
N ALA A 11 -10.46 -16.82 -9.62
CA ALA A 11 -9.06 -16.46 -9.38
C ALA A 11 -8.94 -15.13 -8.61
N ALA A 12 -9.73 -14.13 -8.98
CA ALA A 12 -9.78 -12.87 -8.26
C ALA A 12 -10.35 -13.02 -6.83
N ALA A 13 -11.34 -13.88 -6.62
CA ALA A 13 -11.85 -14.17 -5.28
C ALA A 13 -10.78 -14.87 -4.40
N GLU A 14 -10.02 -15.80 -4.99
CA GLU A 14 -8.89 -16.45 -4.32
C GLU A 14 -7.77 -15.46 -3.99
N GLU A 15 -7.40 -14.57 -4.91
CA GLU A 15 -6.43 -13.49 -4.68
C GLU A 15 -6.87 -12.56 -3.54
N PHE A 16 -8.16 -12.23 -3.50
CA PHE A 16 -8.75 -11.39 -2.47
C PHE A 16 -8.61 -12.02 -1.08
N VAL A 17 -8.97 -13.30 -0.94
CA VAL A 17 -8.84 -14.06 0.31
C VAL A 17 -7.37 -14.21 0.70
N ALA A 18 -6.50 -14.56 -0.25
CA ALA A 18 -5.07 -14.70 0.00
C ALA A 18 -4.44 -13.41 0.53
N ALA A 19 -4.85 -12.24 0.01
CA ALA A 19 -4.39 -10.96 0.53
C ALA A 19 -4.86 -10.71 1.97
N ILE A 20 -6.13 -11.02 2.27
CA ILE A 20 -6.70 -10.86 3.63
C ILE A 20 -5.94 -11.74 4.63
N ASP A 21 -5.72 -13.02 4.28
CA ASP A 21 -5.02 -13.98 5.13
C ASP A 21 -3.54 -13.63 5.33
N ALA A 22 -2.90 -12.99 4.35
CA ALA A 22 -1.53 -12.51 4.49
C ALA A 22 -1.43 -11.25 5.37
N ILE A 23 -2.40 -10.34 5.26
CA ILE A 23 -2.29 -8.98 5.81
C ILE A 23 -2.90 -8.89 7.21
N VAL A 24 -4.14 -9.33 7.37
CA VAL A 24 -4.93 -9.06 8.59
C VAL A 24 -4.32 -9.69 9.84
N PRO A 25 -3.82 -10.94 9.80
CA PRO A 25 -3.16 -11.53 10.97
C PRO A 25 -1.89 -10.77 11.40
N ALA A 26 -1.14 -10.24 10.44
CA ALA A 26 0.09 -9.47 10.70
C ALA A 26 -0.19 -8.02 11.14
N HIS A 27 -1.38 -7.49 10.82
CA HIS A 27 -1.76 -6.10 11.00
C HIS A 27 -3.13 -5.95 11.68
N PRO A 28 -3.28 -6.39 12.95
CA PRO A 28 -4.55 -6.32 13.67
C PRO A 28 -5.10 -4.90 13.85
N GLN A 29 -4.27 -3.87 13.66
CA GLN A 29 -4.65 -2.46 13.79
C GLN A 29 -5.58 -1.98 12.66
N ILE A 30 -5.72 -2.74 11.57
CA ILE A 30 -6.69 -2.45 10.49
C ILE A 30 -8.14 -2.62 10.99
N ALA A 31 -8.36 -3.25 12.15
CA ALA A 31 -9.68 -3.42 12.79
C ALA A 31 -10.76 -3.92 11.81
N LEU A 32 -10.40 -4.92 11.00
CA LEU A 32 -11.31 -5.48 10.00
C LEU A 32 -12.44 -6.24 10.69
N ARG A 33 -13.68 -5.81 10.43
CA ARG A 33 -14.88 -6.38 11.05
C ARG A 33 -15.57 -7.42 10.17
N LYS A 34 -15.66 -7.13 8.88
CA LYS A 34 -16.39 -7.96 7.92
C LYS A 34 -15.77 -7.84 6.54
N VAL A 35 -15.93 -8.90 5.75
CA VAL A 35 -15.62 -8.95 4.34
C VAL A 35 -16.93 -9.07 3.56
N GLN A 36 -17.07 -8.34 2.47
CA GLN A 36 -18.26 -8.34 1.62
C GLN A 36 -17.88 -8.45 0.15
N ILE A 37 -18.78 -9.03 -0.63
CA ILE A 37 -18.72 -9.07 -2.10
C ILE A 37 -20.02 -8.40 -2.55
N THR A 38 -19.93 -7.22 -3.15
CA THR A 38 -21.10 -6.46 -3.62
C THR A 38 -20.71 -5.60 -4.81
N PRO A 39 -21.64 -5.27 -5.72
CA PRO A 39 -21.40 -4.25 -6.74
C PRO A 39 -21.04 -2.92 -6.07
N ALA A 40 -19.95 -2.30 -6.53
CA ALA A 40 -19.50 -0.98 -6.09
C ALA A 40 -19.07 -0.13 -7.30
N ALA A 41 -18.90 1.18 -7.11
CA ALA A 41 -18.89 2.13 -8.22
C ALA A 41 -17.55 2.29 -8.95
N THR A 42 -16.40 2.08 -8.30
CA THR A 42 -15.14 2.63 -8.84
C THR A 42 -13.87 1.79 -8.67
N HIS A 43 -13.75 0.95 -7.64
CA HIS A 43 -12.51 0.24 -7.35
C HIS A 43 -12.73 -1.28 -7.26
N LEU A 44 -11.68 -2.05 -7.56
CA LEU A 44 -11.69 -3.52 -7.40
C LEU A 44 -11.96 -3.91 -5.96
N VAL A 45 -11.33 -3.20 -5.03
CA VAL A 45 -11.45 -3.39 -3.59
C VAL A 45 -11.62 -2.03 -2.94
N ASP A 46 -12.53 -1.95 -1.98
CA ASP A 46 -12.78 -0.76 -1.17
C ASP A 46 -12.77 -1.11 0.33
N LEU A 47 -12.50 -0.11 1.16
CA LEU A 47 -12.62 -0.22 2.62
C LEU A 47 -13.48 0.92 3.14
N VAL A 48 -14.57 0.55 3.81
CA VAL A 48 -15.53 1.51 4.40
C VAL A 48 -15.57 1.32 5.91
N GLN A 49 -15.88 2.39 6.65
CA GLN A 49 -16.18 2.26 8.08
C GLN A 49 -17.57 1.63 8.24
N ALA A 50 -17.75 0.78 9.25
CA ALA A 50 -19.06 0.27 9.57
C ALA A 50 -19.91 1.36 10.25
N ASP A 51 -21.16 1.53 9.80
CA ASP A 51 -22.06 2.60 10.27
C ASP A 51 -22.40 2.47 11.76
N ASP A 52 -22.55 1.24 12.25
CA ASP A 52 -23.13 0.96 13.57
C ASP A 52 -22.10 0.54 14.64
N THR A 53 -20.81 0.35 14.29
CA THR A 53 -19.79 -0.19 15.22
C THR A 53 -18.38 0.19 14.75
N PRO A 54 -17.41 0.43 15.67
CA PRO A 54 -16.03 0.66 15.28
C PRO A 54 -15.45 -0.51 14.47
N GLY A 55 -14.79 -0.19 13.37
CA GLY A 55 -14.11 -1.16 12.50
C GLY A 55 -14.44 -0.96 11.04
N SER A 56 -13.68 -1.64 10.20
CA SER A 56 -13.79 -1.49 8.75
C SER A 56 -14.40 -2.71 8.08
N ILE A 57 -15.08 -2.48 6.96
CA ILE A 57 -15.63 -3.50 6.07
C ILE A 57 -14.83 -3.46 4.79
N LEU A 58 -14.20 -4.58 4.44
CA LEU A 58 -13.47 -4.74 3.18
C LEU A 58 -14.43 -5.30 2.13
N ILE A 59 -14.50 -4.63 0.99
CA ILE A 59 -15.46 -4.89 -0.07
C ILE A 59 -14.72 -5.29 -1.34
N LEU A 60 -14.99 -6.49 -1.86
CA LEU A 60 -14.63 -6.89 -3.22
C LEU A 60 -15.76 -6.49 -4.17
N ASN A 61 -15.42 -5.76 -5.23
CA ASN A 61 -16.40 -5.26 -6.18
C ASN A 61 -16.76 -6.33 -7.23
N SER A 62 -17.90 -6.99 -7.04
CA SER A 62 -18.35 -8.04 -7.96
C SER A 62 -18.68 -7.53 -9.36
N ALA A 63 -18.90 -6.24 -9.56
CA ALA A 63 -19.15 -5.67 -10.90
C ALA A 63 -17.85 -5.57 -11.74
N LEU A 64 -16.69 -5.54 -11.08
CA LEU A 64 -15.38 -5.44 -11.74
C LEU A 64 -14.62 -6.77 -11.75
N VAL A 65 -15.18 -7.79 -11.09
CA VAL A 65 -14.58 -9.11 -10.96
C VAL A 65 -15.55 -10.11 -11.57
N THR A 66 -15.42 -10.34 -12.87
CA THR A 66 -16.29 -11.27 -13.59
C THR A 66 -15.48 -12.23 -14.45
N ALA A 67 -15.94 -13.48 -14.58
CA ALA A 67 -15.26 -14.48 -15.39
C ALA A 67 -15.18 -14.11 -16.88
N ALA A 68 -16.11 -13.29 -17.37
CA ALA A 68 -16.12 -12.80 -18.75
C ALA A 68 -15.07 -11.71 -19.02
N THR A 69 -14.67 -10.97 -17.99
CA THR A 69 -13.62 -9.94 -18.07
C THR A 69 -12.82 -9.97 -16.78
N PRO A 70 -11.99 -11.01 -16.59
CA PRO A 70 -11.24 -11.17 -15.36
C PRO A 70 -10.20 -10.04 -15.26
N PRO A 71 -9.92 -9.55 -14.03
CA PRO A 71 -8.86 -8.59 -13.83
C PRO A 71 -7.50 -9.19 -14.20
N ALA A 72 -6.50 -8.32 -14.40
CA ALA A 72 -5.15 -8.80 -14.63
C ALA A 72 -4.67 -9.64 -13.43
N PRO A 73 -3.81 -10.65 -13.63
CA PRO A 73 -3.30 -11.48 -12.54
C PRO A 73 -2.67 -10.64 -11.42
N ASN A 74 -2.96 -10.98 -10.17
CA ASN A 74 -2.57 -10.29 -8.94
C ASN A 74 -3.15 -8.88 -8.76
N ALA A 75 -4.04 -8.41 -9.65
CA ALA A 75 -4.61 -7.08 -9.52
C ALA A 75 -5.52 -6.98 -8.29
N THR A 76 -6.25 -8.04 -7.96
CA THR A 76 -7.15 -8.06 -6.80
C THR A 76 -6.32 -8.13 -5.51
N PHE A 77 -5.29 -8.98 -5.48
CA PHE A 77 -4.35 -9.02 -4.37
C PHE A 77 -3.71 -7.64 -4.13
N ALA A 78 -3.23 -7.01 -5.20
CA ALA A 78 -2.58 -5.71 -5.13
C ALA A 78 -3.55 -4.59 -4.69
N ALA A 79 -4.80 -4.63 -5.15
CA ALA A 79 -5.85 -3.70 -4.71
C ALA A 79 -6.14 -3.87 -3.21
N THR A 80 -6.31 -5.10 -2.72
CA THR A 80 -6.51 -5.38 -1.29
C THR A 80 -5.33 -4.88 -0.46
N ALA A 81 -4.11 -5.19 -0.86
CA ALA A 81 -2.91 -4.77 -0.14
C ALA A 81 -2.80 -3.24 -0.03
N ARG A 82 -3.05 -2.50 -1.11
CA ARG A 82 -3.03 -1.03 -1.08
C ARG A 82 -4.10 -0.45 -0.16
N VAL A 83 -5.32 -0.97 -0.25
CA VAL A 83 -6.45 -0.53 0.59
C VAL A 83 -6.17 -0.79 2.08
N CYS A 84 -5.67 -1.97 2.41
CA CYS A 84 -5.24 -2.30 3.77
C CYS A 84 -4.06 -1.44 4.24
N GLY A 85 -3.06 -1.21 3.37
CA GLY A 85 -1.93 -0.32 3.65
C GLY A 85 -2.39 1.11 3.97
N ARG A 86 -3.33 1.64 3.19
CA ARG A 86 -3.97 2.95 3.44
C ARG A 86 -4.67 3.00 4.80
N ALA A 87 -5.40 1.96 5.15
CA ALA A 87 -6.06 1.85 6.45
C ALA A 87 -5.05 1.87 7.61
N LEU A 88 -3.94 1.14 7.45
CA LEU A 88 -2.87 1.10 8.44
C LEU A 88 -2.17 2.46 8.58
N ILE A 89 -1.91 3.15 7.45
CA ILE A 89 -1.36 4.52 7.45
C ILE A 89 -2.31 5.50 8.18
N ALA A 90 -3.62 5.37 7.96
CA ALA A 90 -4.63 6.18 8.64
C ALA A 90 -4.67 5.90 10.15
N ALA A 91 -4.54 4.63 10.57
CA ALA A 91 -4.45 4.24 11.97
C ALA A 91 -3.22 4.85 12.68
N GLY A 92 -2.14 5.09 11.95
CA GLY A 92 -0.94 5.81 12.44
C GLY A 92 -1.08 7.34 12.55
N ALA A 93 -2.31 7.86 12.58
CA ALA A 93 -2.64 9.29 12.77
C ALA A 93 -1.93 10.25 11.79
N GLY A 94 -1.58 9.79 10.58
CA GLY A 94 -0.96 10.63 9.55
C GLY A 94 0.52 10.99 9.80
N TYR A 95 1.20 10.34 10.74
CA TYR A 95 2.65 10.55 10.94
C TYR A 95 3.50 9.93 9.81
N ALA A 96 3.01 8.86 9.17
CA ALA A 96 3.78 8.10 8.20
C ALA A 96 4.21 8.92 6.96
N PRO A 97 3.36 9.74 6.30
CA PRO A 97 3.78 10.58 5.17
C PRO A 97 4.96 11.53 5.47
N THR A 98 4.97 12.15 6.65
CA THR A 98 6.05 13.05 7.07
C THR A 98 7.34 12.28 7.35
N LEU A 99 7.22 11.11 8.00
CA LEU A 99 8.37 10.24 8.28
C LEU A 99 8.93 9.59 7.00
N ALA A 100 8.07 9.33 6.01
CA ALA A 100 8.46 8.77 4.71
C ALA A 100 9.48 9.68 4.02
N HIS A 101 9.18 10.97 3.91
CA HIS A 101 10.10 11.96 3.34
C HIS A 101 11.47 11.96 4.03
N ARG A 102 11.50 11.99 5.36
CA ARG A 102 12.76 12.00 6.12
C ARG A 102 13.55 10.72 5.91
N THR A 103 12.86 9.58 5.86
CA THR A 103 13.46 8.27 5.65
C THR A 103 14.07 8.16 4.25
N LEU A 104 13.36 8.62 3.22
CA LEU A 104 13.84 8.63 1.83
C LEU A 104 15.05 9.55 1.64
N ILE A 105 15.05 10.74 2.25
CA ILE A 105 16.21 11.62 2.25
C ILE A 105 17.41 10.93 2.91
N GLY A 106 17.20 10.28 4.06
CA GLY A 106 18.26 9.52 4.74
C GLY A 106 18.86 8.42 3.85
N LEU A 107 18.01 7.58 3.24
CA LEU A 107 18.44 6.53 2.32
C LEU A 107 19.21 7.07 1.12
N TYR A 108 18.73 8.16 0.53
CA TYR A 108 19.43 8.81 -0.57
C TYR A 108 20.81 9.31 -0.14
N LEU A 109 20.91 10.03 0.98
CA LEU A 109 22.19 10.55 1.48
C LEU A 109 23.18 9.44 1.84
N ASP A 110 22.69 8.32 2.38
CA ASP A 110 23.50 7.13 2.67
C ASP A 110 24.02 6.46 1.39
N SER A 111 23.26 6.55 0.29
CA SER A 111 23.67 6.04 -1.02
C SER A 111 24.75 6.89 -1.71
N LEU A 112 24.96 8.12 -1.24
CA LEU A 112 25.97 9.02 -1.80
C LEU A 112 27.37 8.72 -1.24
N ASP A 113 28.35 8.73 -2.14
CA ASP A 113 29.76 8.82 -1.78
C ASP A 113 30.00 10.09 -0.94
N ILE A 114 30.91 9.99 0.04
CA ILE A 114 31.17 11.02 1.06
C ILE A 114 31.50 12.37 0.39
N ARG A 115 32.20 12.37 -0.74
CA ARG A 115 32.54 13.60 -1.49
C ARG A 115 31.32 14.30 -2.09
N ARG A 116 30.28 13.54 -2.48
CA ARG A 116 29.03 14.10 -3.04
C ARG A 116 28.08 14.64 -1.99
N ARG A 117 28.30 14.33 -0.70
CA ARG A 117 27.50 14.88 0.40
C ARG A 117 27.77 16.37 0.66
N TYR A 118 28.88 16.90 0.14
CA TYR A 118 29.28 18.32 0.23
C TYR A 118 28.92 19.13 -1.02
N ASP A 119 28.07 18.59 -1.88
CA ASP A 119 27.60 19.29 -3.07
C ASP A 119 26.69 20.48 -2.72
N THR A 120 26.50 21.36 -3.71
CA THR A 120 25.50 22.42 -3.60
C THR A 120 24.11 21.81 -3.41
N LEU A 121 23.26 22.48 -2.62
CA LEU A 121 21.90 22.03 -2.34
C LEU A 121 21.10 21.74 -3.63
N ALA A 122 21.25 22.59 -4.67
CA ALA A 122 20.59 22.40 -5.96
C ALA A 122 20.99 21.08 -6.65
N ARG A 123 22.26 20.66 -6.53
CA ARG A 123 22.73 19.38 -7.09
C ARG A 123 22.22 18.19 -6.27
N VAL A 124 22.22 18.31 -4.94
CA VAL A 124 21.68 17.28 -4.03
C VAL A 124 20.19 17.05 -4.30
N VAL A 125 19.39 18.12 -4.40
CA VAL A 125 17.94 18.04 -4.67
C VAL A 125 17.66 17.42 -6.05
N ARG A 126 18.44 17.78 -7.08
CA ARG A 126 18.29 17.18 -8.41
C ARG A 126 18.61 15.69 -8.39
N GLY A 127 19.72 15.30 -7.75
CA GLY A 127 20.09 13.90 -7.61
C GLY A 127 19.08 13.09 -6.82
N TYR A 128 18.45 13.70 -5.80
CA TYR A 128 17.36 13.07 -5.04
C TYR A 128 16.15 12.77 -5.92
N ARG A 129 15.70 13.73 -6.75
CA ARG A 129 14.58 13.51 -7.69
C ARG A 129 14.89 12.40 -8.70
N THR A 130 16.08 12.43 -9.30
CA THR A 130 16.53 11.36 -10.20
C THR A 130 16.66 10.00 -9.50
N TRP A 131 16.97 9.98 -8.21
CA TRP A 131 16.95 8.76 -7.43
C TRP A 131 15.51 8.27 -7.20
N LEU A 132 14.57 9.13 -6.82
CA LEU A 132 13.15 8.77 -6.68
C LEU A 132 12.56 8.20 -7.98
N ASP A 133 12.91 8.79 -9.14
CA ASP A 133 12.46 8.28 -10.44
C ASP A 133 12.95 6.83 -10.68
N ARG A 134 14.22 6.54 -10.35
CA ARG A 134 14.80 5.19 -10.50
C ARG A 134 14.20 4.18 -9.53
N GLU A 135 13.83 4.61 -8.34
CA GLU A 135 13.13 3.78 -7.36
C GLU A 135 11.64 3.60 -7.69
N GLY A 136 11.12 4.29 -8.72
CA GLY A 136 9.69 4.24 -9.09
C GLY A 136 8.77 4.96 -8.11
N LEU A 137 9.30 5.92 -7.34
CA LEU A 137 8.57 6.65 -6.29
C LEU A 137 8.08 8.03 -6.71
N SER A 138 8.49 8.49 -7.89
CA SER A 138 8.02 9.76 -8.44
C SER A 138 6.69 9.59 -9.15
N ASN A 139 5.80 10.57 -8.97
CA ASN A 139 4.59 10.71 -9.75
C ASN A 139 4.91 11.22 -11.17
N ARG A 140 3.87 11.39 -12.00
CA ARG A 140 4.00 11.86 -13.39
C ARG A 140 4.63 13.26 -13.52
N GLU A 141 4.61 14.06 -12.45
CA GLU A 141 5.20 15.40 -12.39
C GLU A 141 6.64 15.39 -11.83
N GLY A 142 7.21 14.20 -11.55
CA GLY A 142 8.54 14.06 -10.96
C GLY A 142 8.60 14.43 -9.47
N GLN A 143 7.45 14.44 -8.79
CA GLN A 143 7.34 14.72 -7.36
C GLN A 143 7.05 13.43 -6.58
N LEU A 144 7.49 13.38 -5.32
CA LEU A 144 7.12 12.30 -4.42
C LEU A 144 5.64 12.45 -4.02
N ASP A 145 4.86 11.41 -4.25
CA ASP A 145 3.58 11.21 -3.58
C ASP A 145 3.82 10.26 -2.38
N PRO A 146 3.88 10.77 -1.14
CA PRO A 146 4.20 9.93 0.01
C PRO A 146 3.16 8.86 0.29
N MET A 147 1.88 9.12 -0.01
CA MET A 147 0.82 8.15 0.23
C MET A 147 0.97 6.98 -0.74
N ALA A 148 1.09 7.29 -2.04
CA ALA A 148 1.30 6.27 -3.06
C ALA A 148 2.61 5.48 -2.80
N ALA A 149 3.69 6.15 -2.41
CA ALA A 149 4.95 5.50 -2.07
C ALA A 149 4.83 4.53 -0.88
N LEU A 150 4.08 4.90 0.15
CA LEU A 150 3.83 4.05 1.31
C LEU A 150 2.93 2.85 0.95
N GLU A 151 1.89 3.06 0.14
CA GLU A 151 1.01 2.00 -0.36
C GLU A 151 1.78 0.98 -1.22
N GLU A 152 2.61 1.44 -2.15
CA GLU A 152 3.46 0.57 -2.98
C GLU A 152 4.52 -0.15 -2.15
N ALA A 153 5.12 0.51 -1.15
CA ALA A 153 6.05 -0.13 -0.23
C ALA A 153 5.38 -1.23 0.59
N PHE A 154 4.17 -0.98 1.09
CA PHE A 154 3.37 -1.97 1.81
C PHE A 154 3.07 -3.17 0.90
N LEU A 155 2.55 -2.92 -0.30
CA LEU A 155 2.31 -3.95 -1.31
C LEU A 155 3.58 -4.78 -1.59
N ALA A 156 4.71 -4.12 -1.85
CA ALA A 156 5.97 -4.80 -2.16
C ALA A 156 6.43 -5.69 -1.02
N VAL A 157 6.31 -5.26 0.24
CA VAL A 157 6.70 -6.09 1.40
C VAL A 157 5.73 -7.26 1.60
N ILE A 158 4.43 -7.05 1.46
CA ILE A 158 3.44 -8.13 1.60
C ILE A 158 3.61 -9.17 0.49
N ARG A 159 3.85 -8.74 -0.75
CA ARG A 159 4.00 -9.64 -1.91
C ARG A 159 5.36 -10.33 -1.94
N ASP A 160 6.43 -9.58 -1.77
CA ASP A 160 7.79 -10.03 -2.06
C ASP A 160 8.56 -10.42 -0.79
N GLY A 161 8.03 -10.09 0.40
CA GLY A 161 8.61 -10.44 1.70
C GLY A 161 10.07 -10.00 1.82
N ASP A 162 10.95 -10.99 2.04
CA ASP A 162 12.39 -10.74 2.14
C ASP A 162 13.04 -10.28 0.83
N SER A 163 12.40 -10.50 -0.30
CA SER A 163 12.88 -10.05 -1.61
C SER A 163 12.51 -8.60 -1.91
N ALA A 164 11.69 -7.95 -1.07
CA ALA A 164 11.35 -6.53 -1.23
C ALA A 164 12.59 -5.63 -1.15
N SER A 165 12.58 -4.53 -1.91
CA SER A 165 13.71 -3.60 -1.97
C SER A 165 13.99 -2.99 -0.59
N ARG A 166 15.25 -2.56 -0.37
CA ARG A 166 15.64 -1.86 0.87
C ARG A 166 14.76 -0.63 1.11
N THR A 167 14.43 0.11 0.05
CA THR A 167 13.57 1.29 0.10
C THR A 167 12.14 0.93 0.54
N ALA A 168 11.55 -0.12 -0.06
CA ALA A 168 10.22 -0.60 0.32
C ALA A 168 10.18 -1.07 1.78
N LYS A 169 11.16 -1.85 2.22
CA LYS A 169 11.26 -2.29 3.62
C LYS A 169 11.38 -1.11 4.59
N ALA A 170 12.17 -0.10 4.27
CA ALA A 170 12.32 1.09 5.11
C ALA A 170 11.00 1.88 5.23
N LEU A 171 10.28 2.08 4.12
CA LEU A 171 8.98 2.74 4.11
C LEU A 171 7.92 1.91 4.84
N TYR A 172 7.91 0.59 4.70
CA TYR A 172 7.04 -0.29 5.47
C TYR A 172 7.28 -0.16 6.99
N GLN A 173 8.55 -0.09 7.41
CA GLN A 173 8.89 0.15 8.82
C GLN A 173 8.40 1.50 9.33
N VAL A 174 8.35 2.53 8.48
CA VAL A 174 7.72 3.82 8.83
C VAL A 174 6.23 3.66 9.12
N ILE A 175 5.49 2.89 8.30
CA ILE A 175 4.06 2.63 8.50
C ILE A 175 3.85 1.93 9.84
N VAL A 176 4.53 0.81 10.05
CA VAL A 176 4.39 0.00 11.27
C VAL A 176 4.77 0.80 12.52
N SER A 177 5.88 1.55 12.47
CA SER A 177 6.32 2.38 13.60
C SER A 177 5.36 3.53 13.92
N ALA A 178 4.72 4.12 12.91
CA ALA A 178 3.74 5.20 13.12
C ALA A 178 2.50 4.68 13.87
N VAL A 179 2.05 3.47 13.54
CA VAL A 179 0.91 2.83 14.20
C VAL A 179 1.19 2.54 15.67
N TYR A 180 2.35 2.00 16.01
CA TYR A 180 2.72 1.74 17.41
C TYR A 180 2.94 3.00 18.26
N ARG A 181 3.14 4.16 17.64
CA ARG A 181 3.24 5.45 18.36
C ARG A 181 1.89 6.12 18.59
N ALA A 182 0.87 5.71 17.86
CA ALA A 182 -0.47 6.30 17.92
C ALA A 182 -1.41 5.57 18.91
N GLY A 183 -1.11 4.31 19.24
CA GLY A 183 -1.82 3.52 20.26
C GLY A 183 -1.20 3.68 21.65
#